data_AF-A0A3N2QEU6-F1
#
_entry.id   AF-A0A3N2QEU6-F1
#
_cell.length_a   1.000
_cell.length_b   1.000
_cell.length_c   1.000
_cell.angle_alpha   90.00
_cell.angle_beta   90.00
_cell.angle_gamma   90.00
#
_symmetry.space_group_name_H-M   'P 1'
#
loop_
_entity.id
_entity.type
_entity.pdbx_description
1 polymer ?
#
loop_
_entity_poly.entity_id
_entity_poly.type
_entity_poly.pdbx_seq_one_letter_code
_entity_poly.pdbx_strand_id
1 'polypeptide(L)'
;MFIKIALLTFLVFTSFTATAGSWALDCHSGIGRIQFTDSSHATLAVSSNQIVISSTAEREDRTYRFFYSDTVELGRGGMMLNWDSFSKQKSLATGTLLEDGGLLFTWKGFYSPVTNDYIWAKDADYVLKNGQKTMKLDRCEKY
;
A
#
# COMPACT_ATOMS: atom_id res chain seq x y z
N MET A 1 12.27 6.79 -62.88
CA MET A 1 11.17 6.86 -61.88
C MET A 1 11.62 6.05 -60.68
N PHE A 2 12.05 6.69 -59.59
CA PHE A 2 12.59 6.02 -58.40
C PHE A 2 11.47 5.82 -57.37
N ILE A 3 11.12 4.57 -57.09
CA ILE A 3 10.16 4.21 -56.04
C ILE A 3 10.93 4.21 -54.72
N LYS A 4 10.66 5.20 -53.86
CA LYS A 4 11.14 5.20 -52.46
C LYS A 4 10.24 4.30 -51.64
N ILE A 5 10.75 3.13 -51.25
CA ILE A 5 10.08 2.24 -50.30
C ILE A 5 10.30 2.83 -48.91
N ALA A 6 9.24 3.39 -48.33
CA ALA A 6 9.24 3.86 -46.94
C ALA A 6 9.15 2.63 -46.02
N LEU A 7 10.25 2.33 -45.33
CA LEU A 7 10.33 1.28 -44.33
C LEU A 7 9.56 1.74 -43.08
N LEU A 8 8.32 1.27 -42.92
CA LEU A 8 7.46 1.60 -41.79
C LEU A 8 7.91 0.80 -40.57
N THR A 9 8.65 1.42 -39.66
CA THR A 9 9.05 0.82 -38.38
C THR A 9 7.83 0.76 -37.44
N PHE A 10 7.29 -0.44 -37.26
CA PHE A 10 6.18 -0.71 -36.34
C PHE A 10 6.70 -0.69 -34.89
N LEU A 11 6.58 0.47 -34.23
CA LEU A 11 6.83 0.60 -32.79
C LEU A 11 5.72 -0.15 -32.03
N VAL A 12 6.01 -1.37 -31.59
CA VAL A 12 5.15 -2.12 -30.67
C VAL A 12 5.31 -1.49 -29.29
N PHE A 13 4.41 -0.58 -28.94
CA PHE A 13 4.21 -0.15 -27.55
C PHE A 13 3.57 -1.31 -26.79
N THR A 14 4.39 -2.11 -26.10
CA THR A 14 3.88 -3.04 -25.11
C THR A 14 3.41 -2.23 -23.90
N SER A 15 2.12 -1.95 -23.83
CA SER A 15 1.49 -1.42 -22.64
C SER A 15 1.56 -2.50 -21.56
N PHE A 16 2.55 -2.44 -20.69
CA PHE A 16 2.61 -3.30 -19.51
C PHE A 16 1.47 -2.88 -18.59
N THR A 17 0.32 -3.53 -18.69
CA THR A 17 -0.76 -3.35 -17.73
C THR A 17 -0.27 -3.94 -16.41
N ALA A 18 0.22 -3.09 -15.50
CA ALA A 18 0.48 -3.48 -14.13
C ALA A 18 -0.87 -3.92 -13.53
N THR A 19 -1.10 -5.22 -13.45
CA THR A 19 -2.24 -5.76 -12.72
C THR A 19 -2.16 -5.26 -11.29
N ALA A 20 -3.11 -4.41 -10.91
CA ALA A 20 -3.29 -3.96 -9.54
C ALA A 20 -3.29 -5.19 -8.61
N GLY A 21 -2.28 -5.27 -7.74
CA GLY A 21 -2.02 -6.43 -6.88
C GLY A 21 -2.60 -6.24 -5.49
N SER A 22 -2.84 -7.36 -4.80
CA SER A 22 -3.18 -7.36 -3.38
C SER A 22 -2.19 -8.20 -2.59
N TRP A 23 -1.92 -7.77 -1.37
CA TRP A 23 -1.12 -8.49 -0.38
C TRP A 23 -1.86 -8.51 0.94
N ALA A 24 -1.74 -9.57 1.72
CA ALA A 24 -2.34 -9.65 3.06
C ALA A 24 -1.49 -10.52 4.01
N LEU A 25 -1.74 -10.39 5.31
CA LEU A 25 -1.23 -11.36 6.30
C LEU A 25 -1.95 -12.70 6.15
N ASP A 26 -3.24 -12.65 5.83
CA ASP A 26 -4.06 -13.80 5.53
C ASP A 26 -5.02 -13.42 4.39
N CYS A 27 -4.77 -13.97 3.21
CA CYS A 27 -5.59 -13.70 2.03
C CYS A 27 -7.03 -14.22 2.14
N HIS A 28 -7.29 -15.22 3.00
CA HIS A 28 -8.63 -15.78 3.17
C HIS A 28 -9.51 -14.87 4.04
N SER A 29 -8.97 -14.40 5.18
CA SER A 29 -9.71 -13.50 6.08
C SER A 29 -9.63 -12.02 5.69
N GLY A 30 -8.65 -11.64 4.86
CA GLY A 30 -8.42 -10.24 4.45
C GLY A 30 -7.77 -9.38 5.53
N ILE A 31 -7.25 -9.99 6.61
CA ILE A 31 -6.56 -9.30 7.69
C ILE A 31 -5.24 -8.70 7.18
N GLY A 32 -4.97 -7.44 7.56
CA GLY A 32 -3.76 -6.74 7.14
C GLY A 32 -3.63 -6.64 5.62
N ARG A 33 -4.75 -6.40 4.92
CA ARG A 33 -4.77 -6.34 3.45
C ARG A 33 -4.34 -4.98 2.93
N ILE A 34 -3.47 -5.01 1.92
CA ILE A 34 -3.13 -3.92 1.02
C ILE A 34 -3.71 -4.27 -0.35
N GLN A 35 -4.54 -3.39 -0.90
CA GLN A 35 -5.15 -3.54 -2.21
C GLN A 35 -4.77 -2.34 -3.06
N PHE A 36 -3.91 -2.54 -4.05
CA PHE A 36 -3.68 -1.48 -5.04
C PHE A 36 -4.93 -1.33 -5.91
N THR A 37 -5.35 -0.10 -6.15
CA THR A 37 -6.41 0.27 -7.10
C THR A 37 -5.81 0.65 -8.46
N ASP A 38 -4.60 1.22 -8.44
CA ASP A 38 -3.77 1.51 -9.61
C ASP A 38 -2.28 1.44 -9.24
N SER A 39 -1.37 1.97 -10.07
CA SER A 39 0.07 1.94 -9.81
C SER A 39 0.54 2.81 -8.64
N SER A 40 -0.27 3.77 -8.21
CA SER A 40 0.07 4.82 -7.23
C SER A 40 -0.92 4.95 -6.08
N HIS A 41 -2.04 4.22 -6.10
CA HIS A 41 -3.05 4.26 -5.04
C HIS A 41 -3.35 2.86 -4.51
N ALA A 42 -3.52 2.78 -3.20
CA ALA A 42 -3.88 1.56 -2.50
C ALA A 42 -4.83 1.82 -1.34
N THR A 43 -5.65 0.82 -1.02
CA THR A 43 -6.44 0.76 0.20
C THR A 43 -5.74 -0.16 1.19
N LEU A 44 -5.61 0.27 2.45
CA LEU A 44 -5.01 -0.51 3.52
C LEU A 44 -6.05 -0.78 4.61
N ALA A 45 -6.29 -2.05 4.92
CA ALA A 45 -6.99 -2.47 6.12
C ALA A 45 -5.99 -2.44 7.28
N VAL A 46 -6.03 -1.40 8.11
CA VAL A 46 -5.04 -1.15 9.16
C VAL A 46 -5.37 -1.92 10.43
N SER A 47 -6.66 -1.99 10.77
CA SER A 47 -7.15 -2.77 11.90
C SER A 47 -8.51 -3.35 11.55
N SER A 48 -8.65 -4.66 11.71
CA SER A 48 -9.82 -5.42 11.30
C SER A 48 -11.08 -4.80 11.88
N ASN A 49 -12.02 -4.46 10.99
CA ASN A 49 -13.31 -3.83 11.31
C ASN A 49 -13.24 -2.48 12.03
N GLN A 50 -12.08 -1.81 12.05
CA GLN A 50 -11.90 -0.54 12.75
C GLN A 50 -11.34 0.57 11.87
N ILE A 51 -10.40 0.27 10.97
CA ILE A 51 -9.71 1.29 10.18
C ILE A 51 -9.35 0.73 8.80
N VAL A 52 -9.98 1.30 7.77
CA VAL A 52 -9.57 1.16 6.38
C VAL A 52 -9.28 2.55 5.83
N ILE A 53 -8.11 2.72 5.20
CA ILE A 53 -7.66 4.00 4.65
C ILE A 53 -7.35 3.88 3.16
N SER A 54 -7.37 5.02 2.48
CA SER A 54 -6.74 5.21 1.19
C SER A 54 -5.32 5.75 1.38
N SER A 55 -4.44 5.37 0.46
CA SER A 55 -3.03 5.71 0.51
C SER A 55 -2.49 5.94 -0.89
N THR A 56 -1.63 6.95 -1.03
CA THR A 56 -0.72 7.03 -2.17
C THR A 56 0.50 6.16 -1.91
N ALA A 57 0.98 5.50 -2.95
CA ALA A 57 2.14 4.64 -2.94
C ALA A 57 3.17 5.20 -3.92
N GLU A 58 4.32 5.64 -3.39
CA GLU A 58 5.48 5.97 -4.20
C GLU A 58 6.37 4.74 -4.32
N ARG A 59 6.80 4.43 -5.54
CA ARG A 59 7.67 3.28 -5.82
C ARG A 59 9.05 3.75 -6.28
N GLU A 60 10.09 3.18 -5.68
CA GLU A 60 11.48 3.29 -6.10
C GLU A 60 12.07 1.88 -6.14
N ASP A 61 12.42 1.40 -7.33
CA ASP A 61 12.83 0.02 -7.60
C ASP A 61 11.82 -1.05 -7.11
N ARG A 62 12.16 -1.72 -6.00
CA ARG A 62 11.37 -2.76 -5.35
C ARG A 62 10.71 -2.27 -4.06
N THR A 63 10.92 -1.01 -3.70
CA THR A 63 10.46 -0.43 -2.44
C THR A 63 9.30 0.52 -2.67
N TYR A 64 8.27 0.36 -1.86
CA TYR A 64 7.12 1.24 -1.76
C TYR A 64 7.20 2.07 -0.48
N ARG A 65 6.83 3.34 -0.59
CA ARG A 65 6.51 4.22 0.53
C ARG A 65 5.03 4.57 0.44
N PHE A 66 4.28 4.27 1.51
CA PHE A 66 2.85 4.52 1.58
C PHE A 66 2.58 5.77 2.40
N PHE A 67 1.67 6.63 1.94
CA PHE A 67 1.32 7.88 2.59
C PHE A 67 -0.18 7.97 2.81
N TYR A 68 -0.59 8.57 3.92
CA TYR A 68 -2.01 8.71 4.24
C TYR A 68 -2.67 9.69 3.27
N SER A 69 -3.83 9.32 2.73
CA SER A 69 -4.60 10.19 1.83
C SER A 69 -5.94 10.56 2.45
N ASP A 70 -6.75 9.56 2.78
CA ASP A 70 -8.08 9.71 3.36
C ASP A 70 -8.53 8.43 4.08
N THR A 71 -9.62 8.51 4.83
CA THR A 71 -10.32 7.35 5.39
C THR A 71 -11.26 6.74 4.36
N VAL A 72 -11.43 5.42 4.41
CA VAL A 72 -12.39 4.68 3.56
C VAL A 72 -13.52 4.13 4.41
N GLU A 73 -13.16 3.49 5.52
CA GLU A 73 -14.13 2.92 6.46
C GLU A 73 -13.57 2.99 7.88
N LEU A 74 -14.41 3.43 8.82
CA LEU A 74 -14.04 3.59 10.22
C LEU A 74 -15.04 2.89 11.12
N GLY A 75 -14.53 1.96 11.94
CA GLY A 75 -15.22 1.48 13.12
C GLY A 75 -15.02 2.43 14.31
N ARG A 76 -15.52 2.02 15.48
CA ARG A 76 -15.49 2.84 16.70
C ARG A 76 -14.09 3.33 17.08
N GLY A 77 -13.07 2.47 16.96
CA GLY A 77 -11.69 2.85 17.28
C GLY A 77 -11.15 3.91 16.32
N GLY A 78 -11.43 3.76 15.03
CA GLY A 78 -11.04 4.72 14.00
C GLY A 78 -11.72 6.08 14.16
N MET A 79 -13.01 6.11 14.50
CA MET A 79 -13.77 7.37 14.66
C MET A 79 -13.26 8.28 15.80
N MET A 80 -12.46 7.75 16.73
CA MET A 80 -11.90 8.55 17.83
C MET A 80 -10.61 9.30 17.45
N LEU A 81 -10.04 9.02 16.27
CA LEU A 81 -8.81 9.65 15.81
C LEU A 81 -9.10 10.96 15.09
N ASN A 82 -8.23 11.95 15.27
CA ASN A 82 -8.29 13.21 14.53
C ASN A 82 -7.58 13.06 13.17
N TRP A 83 -8.28 12.47 12.20
CA TRP A 83 -7.75 12.13 10.88
C TRP A 83 -7.19 13.33 10.10
N ASP A 84 -7.80 14.50 10.26
CA ASP A 84 -7.36 15.74 9.60
C ASP A 84 -6.01 16.26 10.12
N SER A 85 -5.62 15.82 11.32
CA SER A 85 -4.33 16.20 11.91
C SER A 85 -3.16 15.36 11.38
N PHE A 86 -3.40 14.22 10.73
CA PHE A 86 -2.32 13.33 10.30
C PHE A 86 -1.61 13.84 9.06
N SER A 87 -0.28 13.68 9.05
CA SER A 87 0.53 14.11 7.91
C SER A 87 0.29 13.24 6.69
N LYS A 88 0.02 13.90 5.56
CA LYS A 88 0.01 13.27 4.22
C LYS A 88 1.40 13.17 3.58
N GLN A 89 2.43 13.72 4.22
CA GLN A 89 3.81 13.80 3.70
C GLN A 89 4.79 12.85 4.41
N LYS A 90 4.42 12.32 5.58
CA LYS A 90 5.20 11.31 6.28
C LYS A 90 4.64 9.93 5.96
N SER A 91 5.51 9.01 5.57
CA SER A 91 5.08 7.66 5.20
C SER A 91 4.48 6.93 6.41
N LEU A 92 3.31 6.33 6.27
CA LEU A 92 2.70 5.47 7.29
C LEU A 92 3.27 4.05 7.30
N ALA A 93 3.84 3.62 6.17
CA ALA A 93 4.46 2.32 6.02
C ALA A 93 5.46 2.29 4.87
N THR A 94 6.26 1.23 4.85
CA THR A 94 7.14 0.88 3.73
C THR A 94 6.94 -0.58 3.35
N GLY A 95 7.13 -0.94 2.08
CA GLY A 95 7.08 -2.33 1.64
C GLY A 95 8.17 -2.64 0.63
N THR A 96 8.87 -3.76 0.76
CA THR A 96 9.87 -4.20 -0.24
C THR A 96 9.42 -5.50 -0.89
N LEU A 97 9.32 -5.51 -2.22
CA LEU A 97 8.98 -6.71 -2.99
C LEU A 97 10.11 -7.74 -2.89
N LEU A 98 9.77 -8.92 -2.40
CA LEU A 98 10.63 -10.09 -2.31
C LEU A 98 10.68 -10.85 -3.64
N GLU A 99 11.66 -11.74 -3.81
CA GLU A 99 11.84 -12.51 -5.04
C GLU A 99 10.71 -13.50 -5.29
N ASP A 100 10.11 -14.00 -4.22
CA ASP A 100 8.95 -14.89 -4.26
C ASP A 100 7.61 -14.15 -4.50
N GLY A 101 7.65 -12.83 -4.75
CA GLY A 101 6.46 -12.00 -4.98
C GLY A 101 5.75 -11.52 -3.71
N GLY A 102 6.22 -11.93 -2.52
CA GLY A 102 5.76 -11.39 -1.25
C GLY A 102 6.19 -9.94 -1.03
N LEU A 103 5.60 -9.30 -0.02
CA LEU A 103 5.93 -7.92 0.35
C LEU A 103 6.44 -7.89 1.79
N LEU A 104 7.70 -7.54 2.00
CA LEU A 104 8.23 -7.25 3.33
C LEU A 104 7.74 -5.88 3.78
N PHE A 105 6.63 -5.87 4.51
CA PHE A 105 5.91 -4.67 4.92
C PHE A 105 6.34 -4.24 6.31
N THR A 106 6.53 -2.93 6.52
CA THR A 106 6.81 -2.31 7.82
C THR A 106 5.81 -1.22 8.11
N TRP A 107 5.00 -1.43 9.15
CA TRP A 107 4.05 -0.44 9.65
C TRP A 107 4.74 0.57 10.58
N LYS A 108 4.49 1.86 10.37
CA LYS A 108 4.99 2.93 11.25
C LYS A 108 3.89 3.48 12.14
N GLY A 109 2.70 3.72 11.58
CA GLY A 109 1.59 4.41 12.24
C GLY A 109 1.14 5.64 11.44
N PHE A 110 0.19 6.39 11.99
CA PHE A 110 -0.21 7.70 11.50
C PHE A 110 0.66 8.76 12.15
N TYR A 111 1.48 9.47 11.38
CA TYR A 111 2.30 10.53 11.95
C TYR A 111 1.45 11.75 12.28
N SER A 112 1.46 12.16 13.56
CA SER A 112 0.87 13.41 14.01
C SER A 112 1.96 14.47 14.19
N PRO A 113 1.90 15.60 13.46
CA PRO A 113 2.79 16.73 13.70
C PRO A 113 2.51 17.42 15.04
N VAL A 114 1.31 17.23 15.62
CA VAL A 114 0.93 17.80 16.92
C VAL A 114 1.73 17.15 18.05
N THR A 115 1.84 15.83 18.03
CA THR A 115 2.60 15.08 19.04
C THR A 115 4.04 14.78 18.60
N ASN A 116 4.39 15.07 17.35
CA ASN A 116 5.63 14.69 16.70
C ASN A 116 5.93 13.17 16.83
N ASP A 117 4.90 12.33 16.68
CA ASP A 117 5.01 10.88 16.87
C ASP A 117 4.07 10.11 15.92
N TYR A 118 4.33 8.81 15.77
CA TYR A 118 3.46 7.87 15.06
C TYR A 118 2.41 7.27 16.01
N ILE A 119 1.16 7.65 15.80
CA ILE A 119 0.00 7.15 16.53
C ILE A 119 -0.50 5.85 15.87
N TRP A 120 -1.16 4.99 16.63
CA TRP A 120 -1.64 3.68 16.16
C TRP A 120 -0.51 2.73 15.69
N ALA A 121 0.70 2.98 16.19
CA ALA A 121 1.88 2.23 15.78
C ALA A 121 1.93 0.81 16.36
N LYS A 122 1.08 0.50 17.35
CA LYS A 122 1.02 -0.79 18.06
C LYS A 122 -0.31 -1.52 17.89
N ASP A 123 -1.35 -0.82 17.44
CA ASP A 123 -2.74 -1.29 17.42
C ASP A 123 -3.22 -1.68 16.01
N ALA A 124 -2.31 -1.70 15.04
CA ALA A 124 -2.60 -2.19 13.70
C ALA A 124 -2.48 -3.72 13.64
N ASP A 125 -3.24 -4.36 12.76
CA ASP A 125 -3.17 -5.81 12.51
C ASP A 125 -1.79 -6.24 12.01
N TYR A 126 -1.02 -5.29 11.48
CA TYR A 126 0.37 -5.43 11.07
C TYR A 126 1.35 -5.58 12.26
N VAL A 127 0.90 -5.53 13.51
CA VAL A 127 1.77 -5.63 14.67
C VAL A 127 1.66 -7.04 15.25
N LEU A 128 2.74 -7.82 15.13
CA LEU A 128 2.81 -9.17 15.68
C LEU A 128 2.77 -9.15 17.21
N LYS A 129 2.40 -10.27 17.83
CA LYS A 129 2.27 -10.40 19.31
C LYS A 129 3.53 -10.02 20.09
N ASN A 130 4.71 -10.10 19.48
CA ASN A 130 5.99 -9.70 20.06
C ASN A 130 6.31 -8.20 19.88
N GLY A 131 5.39 -7.40 19.33
CA GLY A 131 5.57 -5.99 19.02
C GLY A 131 6.34 -5.71 17.72
N GLN A 132 6.67 -6.74 16.94
CA GLN A 132 7.33 -6.58 15.65
C GLN A 132 6.37 -5.94 14.65
N LYS A 133 6.85 -4.87 13.99
CA LYS A 133 6.08 -4.08 13.01
C LYS A 133 6.47 -4.34 11.57
N THR A 134 7.36 -5.33 11.35
CA THR A 134 7.82 -5.77 10.03
C THR A 134 7.40 -7.21 9.82
N MET A 135 6.69 -7.49 8.73
CA MET A 135 6.15 -8.80 8.41
C MET A 135 6.22 -9.06 6.91
N LYS A 136 6.16 -10.32 6.51
CA LYS A 136 5.91 -10.68 5.12
C LYS A 136 4.39 -10.75 4.90
N LEU A 137 3.92 -10.04 3.89
CA LEU A 137 2.57 -10.20 3.34
C LEU A 137 2.65 -11.08 2.10
N ASP A 138 1.73 -12.01 1.99
CA ASP A 138 1.62 -12.89 0.83
C ASP A 138 0.80 -12.22 -0.26
N ARG A 139 1.18 -12.45 -1.51
CA ARG A 139 0.43 -11.94 -2.66
C ARG A 139 -0.87 -12.73 -2.76
N CYS A 140 -1.99 -12.02 -2.72
CA CYS A 140 -3.30 -12.62 -2.87
C CYS A 140 -3.68 -12.66 -4.36
N GLU A 141 -4.09 -13.83 -4.85
CA GLU A 141 -4.72 -13.96 -6.16
C GLU A 141 -6.12 -13.35 -6.11
N LYS A 142 -6.59 -12.82 -7.25
CA LYS A 142 -7.98 -12.37 -7.37
C LYS A 142 -8.87 -13.62 -7.22
N TYR A 143 -9.73 -13.63 -6.21
CA TYR A 143 -10.89 -14.53 -6.19
C TYR A 143 -11.89 -14.13 -7.28
#